data_AF-A0A660LA53-F1
#
_entry.id   AF-A0A660LA53-F1
#
_cell.length_a   1.000
_cell.length_b   1.000
_cell.length_c   1.000
_cell.angle_alpha   90.00
_cell.angle_beta   90.00
_cell.angle_gamma   90.00
#
_symmetry.space_group_name_H-M   'P 1'
#
loop_
_entity.id
_entity.type
_entity.pdbx_description
1 polymer ?
#
loop_
_entity_poly.entity_id
_entity_poly.type
_entity_poly.pdbx_seq_one_letter_code
_entity_poly.pdbx_strand_id
1 'polypeptide(L)'
;MHILRPPSPPASAPAPAPVHRAGVEAGLLRCRVRLTDGRVFTGELPAARHRSLQLGLLHEATSELVELTPGTRRADGVLHVDRRRDAVHYLAGGGSGTSDWLRALLAHADRIVSGDYARAGAGERPSEEVFVGVAPRTRPTGARDAVDATRWLWLDVDRPDALGSVWSFLAERPCHLLIASGGSGGVHAYWKLTEPLPAHWERPDGVETEPIERAHQRIIHALGEEVADPRCAERSRLMRLAGTINHKSGRWAHILEADLALEPYDAEDLVGDLPDSPGWTSKPPTRATGDGSGDPYKQIPPPEYFKRLAGLDVPRGGLVSCPVPQHRDRHPSCKVGTLAKQGWCCHSASCGARGAIYDLASVLIGGPWGPQLRGAAFARARAHVIRVVGRLP
;
A
#
# COMPACT_ATOMS: atom_id res chain seq x y z
N MET A 1 -50.55 43.51 -28.85
CA MET A 1 -50.94 42.28 -28.13
C MET A 1 -49.79 41.27 -28.29
N HIS A 2 -48.74 41.41 -27.47
CA HIS A 2 -47.55 40.56 -27.52
C HIS A 2 -47.70 39.45 -26.48
N ILE A 3 -47.79 38.21 -26.95
CA ILE A 3 -47.89 37.02 -26.10
C ILE A 3 -46.47 36.66 -25.65
N LEU A 4 -46.18 36.89 -24.37
CA LEU A 4 -44.94 36.47 -23.71
C LEU A 4 -44.95 34.95 -23.53
N ARG A 5 -43.96 34.27 -24.12
CA ARG A 5 -43.67 32.85 -23.91
C ARG A 5 -43.10 32.65 -22.49
N PRO A 6 -43.55 31.65 -21.71
CA PRO A 6 -42.95 31.34 -20.42
C PRO A 6 -41.55 30.71 -20.60
N PRO A 7 -40.64 30.88 -19.60
CA PRO A 7 -39.30 30.30 -19.65
C PRO A 7 -39.33 28.77 -19.51
N SER A 8 -38.50 28.09 -20.30
CA SER A 8 -38.29 26.64 -20.20
C SER A 8 -37.69 26.26 -18.84
N PRO A 9 -38.10 25.12 -18.24
CA PRO A 9 -37.50 24.62 -17.01
C PRO A 9 -36.04 24.19 -17.23
N PRO A 10 -35.18 24.25 -16.20
CA PRO A 10 -33.79 23.82 -16.30
C PRO A 10 -33.71 22.32 -16.60
N ALA A 11 -32.77 21.95 -17.48
CA ALA A 11 -32.50 20.57 -17.84
C ALA A 11 -32.19 19.73 -16.60
N SER A 12 -32.98 18.67 -16.37
CA SER A 12 -32.76 17.70 -15.32
C SER A 12 -31.39 17.03 -15.50
N ALA A 13 -30.60 16.98 -14.43
CA ALA A 13 -29.36 16.21 -14.41
C ALA A 13 -29.64 14.74 -14.78
N PRO A 14 -28.73 14.07 -15.53
CA PRO A 14 -28.94 12.68 -15.93
C PRO A 14 -29.04 11.80 -14.68
N ALA A 15 -30.14 11.05 -14.59
CA ALA A 15 -30.33 10.06 -13.54
C ALA A 15 -29.18 9.02 -13.59
N PRO A 16 -28.67 8.55 -12.44
CA PRO A 16 -27.71 7.47 -12.41
C PRO A 16 -28.32 6.24 -13.09
N ALA A 17 -27.58 5.66 -14.03
CA ALA A 17 -27.99 4.47 -14.76
C ALA A 17 -28.33 3.33 -13.78
N PRO A 18 -29.33 2.50 -14.08
CA PRO A 18 -29.71 1.40 -13.21
C PRO A 18 -28.53 0.45 -13.04
N VAL A 19 -28.23 0.10 -11.78
CA VAL A 19 -27.25 -0.92 -11.41
C VAL A 19 -27.76 -2.24 -12.00
N HIS A 20 -27.19 -2.63 -13.15
CA HIS A 20 -27.47 -3.92 -13.74
C HIS A 20 -27.10 -5.01 -12.73
N ARG A 21 -28.07 -5.89 -12.44
CA ARG A 21 -27.84 -7.14 -11.71
C ARG A 21 -26.72 -7.91 -12.39
N ALA A 22 -25.54 -7.93 -11.76
CA ALA A 22 -24.39 -8.70 -12.21
C ALA A 22 -24.64 -10.19 -11.91
N GLY A 23 -25.44 -10.82 -12.77
CA GLY A 23 -25.51 -12.27 -12.87
C GLY A 23 -24.46 -12.74 -13.87
N VAL A 24 -23.37 -13.33 -13.39
CA VAL A 24 -22.63 -14.52 -13.88
C VAL A 24 -22.45 -14.76 -15.40
N GLU A 25 -22.67 -13.80 -16.30
CA GLU A 25 -22.07 -13.86 -17.64
C GLU A 25 -20.69 -13.24 -17.56
N ALA A 26 -19.70 -14.09 -17.33
CA ALA A 26 -18.28 -13.73 -17.38
C ALA A 26 -17.98 -13.14 -18.76
N GLY A 27 -17.91 -11.81 -18.84
CA GLY A 27 -17.58 -11.12 -20.07
C GLY A 27 -16.29 -11.67 -20.67
N LEU A 28 -16.31 -11.84 -21.99
CA LEU A 28 -15.11 -12.03 -22.79
C LEU A 28 -14.31 -10.71 -22.77
N LEU A 29 -13.07 -10.77 -22.30
CA LEU A 29 -12.23 -9.61 -22.05
C LEU A 29 -11.03 -9.68 -23.01
N ARG A 30 -10.81 -8.59 -23.75
CA ARG A 30 -9.72 -8.53 -24.73
C ARG A 30 -8.37 -8.50 -24.04
N CYS A 31 -7.42 -9.24 -24.59
CA CYS A 31 -6.02 -9.21 -24.17
C CYS A 31 -5.10 -9.60 -25.31
N ARG A 32 -3.83 -9.26 -25.13
CA ARG A 32 -2.70 -9.82 -25.88
C ARG A 32 -1.82 -10.64 -24.93
N VAL A 33 -1.47 -11.86 -25.34
CA VAL A 33 -0.59 -12.74 -24.55
C VAL A 33 0.50 -13.30 -25.46
N ARG A 34 1.77 -12.99 -25.18
CA ARG A 34 2.92 -13.65 -25.81
C ARG A 34 3.35 -14.82 -24.94
N LEU A 35 3.25 -16.04 -25.46
CA LEU A 35 3.65 -17.28 -24.79
C LEU A 35 5.17 -17.42 -24.77
N THR A 36 5.68 -18.29 -23.90
CA THR A 36 7.12 -18.59 -23.75
C THR A 36 7.79 -19.06 -25.05
N ASP A 37 7.04 -19.70 -25.95
CA ASP A 37 7.51 -20.13 -27.27
C ASP A 37 7.45 -19.02 -28.34
N GLY A 38 7.13 -17.79 -27.95
CA GLY A 38 7.02 -16.62 -28.82
C GLY A 38 5.69 -16.49 -29.55
N ARG A 39 4.80 -17.49 -29.51
CA ARG A 39 3.46 -17.37 -30.12
C ARG A 39 2.67 -16.25 -29.43
N VAL A 40 1.93 -15.49 -30.22
CA VAL A 40 1.10 -14.39 -29.72
C VAL A 40 -0.37 -14.74 -29.89
N PHE A 41 -1.11 -14.73 -28.78
CA PHE A 41 -2.56 -14.72 -28.76
C PHE A 41 -3.04 -13.27 -28.68
N THR A 42 -3.94 -12.89 -29.59
CA THR A 42 -4.68 -11.63 -29.53
C THR A 42 -6.15 -11.95 -29.71
N GLY A 43 -6.96 -11.67 -28.70
CA GLY A 43 -8.37 -12.04 -28.71
C GLY A 43 -9.02 -11.84 -27.36
N GLU A 44 -10.15 -12.51 -27.15
CA GLU A 44 -10.91 -12.40 -25.91
C GLU A 44 -10.75 -13.67 -25.07
N LEU A 45 -10.55 -13.48 -23.76
CA LEU A 45 -10.48 -14.55 -22.79
C LEU A 45 -11.57 -14.37 -21.72
N PRO A 46 -12.11 -15.45 -21.15
CA PRO A 46 -13.02 -15.36 -20.01
C PRO A 46 -12.35 -14.71 -18.80
N ALA A 47 -13.12 -14.01 -17.95
CA ALA A 47 -12.62 -13.41 -16.71
C ALA A 47 -11.83 -14.39 -15.81
N ALA A 48 -12.27 -15.65 -15.71
CA ALA A 48 -11.54 -16.68 -14.96
C ALA A 48 -10.13 -16.94 -15.50
N ARG A 49 -9.94 -16.82 -16.83
CA ARG A 49 -8.62 -16.99 -17.45
C ARG A 49 -7.70 -15.82 -17.12
N HIS A 50 -8.22 -14.59 -17.07
CA HIS A 50 -7.46 -13.44 -16.59
C HIS A 50 -6.98 -13.61 -15.14
N ARG A 51 -7.85 -14.08 -14.24
CA ARG A 51 -7.46 -14.42 -12.85
C ARG A 51 -6.33 -15.43 -12.85
N SER A 52 -6.48 -16.51 -13.61
CA SER A 52 -5.49 -17.59 -13.65
C SER A 52 -4.14 -17.13 -14.21
N LEU A 53 -4.13 -16.24 -15.21
CA LEU A 53 -2.89 -15.73 -15.81
C LEU A 53 -2.15 -14.82 -14.84
N GLN A 54 -2.84 -13.88 -14.17
CA GLN A 54 -2.18 -13.01 -13.20
C GLN A 54 -1.63 -13.80 -12.00
N LEU A 55 -2.43 -14.70 -11.42
CA LEU A 55 -1.98 -15.51 -10.28
C LEU A 55 -0.87 -16.49 -10.68
N GLY A 56 -0.98 -17.09 -11.87
CA GLY A 56 0.04 -17.93 -12.48
C GLY A 56 1.37 -17.20 -12.58
N LEU A 57 1.37 -16.06 -13.28
CA LEU A 57 2.58 -15.24 -13.46
C LEU A 57 3.20 -14.83 -12.13
N LEU A 58 2.42 -14.24 -11.22
CA LEU A 58 2.95 -13.68 -9.98
C LEU A 58 3.45 -14.75 -9.00
N HIS A 59 2.76 -15.89 -8.90
CA HIS A 59 2.91 -16.79 -7.76
C HIS A 59 3.24 -18.25 -8.10
N GLU A 60 3.52 -18.59 -9.36
CA GLU A 60 3.99 -19.93 -9.73
C GLU A 60 5.26 -20.34 -8.96
N ALA A 61 6.19 -19.41 -8.74
CA ALA A 61 7.45 -19.68 -8.04
C ALA A 61 7.41 -19.33 -6.53
N THR A 62 6.25 -18.98 -5.98
CA THR A 62 6.12 -18.55 -4.57
C THR A 62 6.07 -19.75 -3.62
N SER A 63 7.06 -19.87 -2.72
CA SER A 63 7.08 -20.88 -1.65
C SER A 63 6.25 -20.51 -0.43
N GLU A 64 6.05 -19.22 -0.20
CA GLU A 64 5.36 -18.68 0.97
C GLU A 64 3.85 -18.50 0.71
N LEU A 65 3.19 -17.65 1.49
CA LEU A 65 1.76 -17.39 1.39
C LEU A 65 1.45 -16.27 0.39
N VAL A 66 0.41 -16.46 -0.40
CA VAL A 66 -0.22 -15.49 -1.28
C VAL A 66 -1.42 -14.88 -0.57
N GLU A 67 -1.44 -13.55 -0.47
CA GLU A 67 -2.57 -12.81 0.11
C GLU A 67 -3.64 -12.58 -0.97
N LEU A 68 -4.83 -13.17 -0.77
CA LEU A 68 -6.04 -12.89 -1.54
C LEU A 68 -7.14 -12.41 -0.61
N THR A 69 -7.38 -11.11 -0.62
CA THR A 69 -8.19 -10.45 0.40
C THR A 69 -9.33 -9.64 -0.23
N PRO A 70 -10.52 -9.68 0.39
CA PRO A 70 -11.67 -8.96 -0.10
C PRO A 70 -11.65 -7.49 0.33
N GLY A 71 -12.00 -6.60 -0.60
CA GLY A 71 -12.26 -5.19 -0.35
C GLY A 71 -13.74 -4.88 -0.47
N THR A 72 -14.33 -4.27 0.57
CA THR A 72 -15.73 -3.87 0.56
C THR A 72 -15.85 -2.38 0.31
N ARG A 73 -16.67 -2.01 -0.66
CA ARG A 73 -17.08 -0.61 -0.83
C ARG A 73 -18.32 -0.34 0.00
N ARG A 74 -18.25 0.63 0.90
CA ARG A 74 -19.42 1.08 1.68
C ARG A 74 -20.32 1.99 0.85
N ALA A 75 -21.51 2.29 1.36
CA ALA A 75 -22.47 3.18 0.70
C ALA A 75 -21.92 4.60 0.45
N ASP A 76 -20.92 5.03 1.22
CA ASP A 76 -20.19 6.29 1.04
C ASP A 76 -19.17 6.25 -0.12
N GLY A 77 -19.06 5.12 -0.81
CA GLY A 77 -18.12 4.90 -1.90
C GLY A 77 -16.68 4.62 -1.46
N VAL A 78 -16.38 4.58 -0.16
CA VAL A 78 -15.04 4.30 0.37
C VAL A 78 -14.76 2.80 0.32
N LEU A 79 -13.59 2.45 -0.23
CA LEU A 79 -13.10 1.08 -0.26
C LEU A 79 -12.38 0.75 1.05
N HIS A 80 -12.77 -0.34 1.70
CA HIS A 80 -12.14 -0.87 2.90
C HIS A 80 -11.56 -2.27 2.63
N VAL A 81 -10.27 -2.42 2.90
CA VAL A 81 -9.58 -3.73 2.87
C VAL A 81 -9.13 -4.06 4.30
N ASP A 82 -10.09 -4.42 5.15
CA ASP A 82 -9.92 -4.53 6.61
C ASP A 82 -9.78 -5.98 7.09
N ARG A 83 -9.89 -6.96 6.19
CA ARG A 83 -9.86 -8.40 6.50
C ARG A 83 -8.48 -9.05 6.40
N ARG A 84 -7.43 -8.25 6.19
CA ARG A 84 -6.03 -8.70 6.10
C ARG A 84 -5.46 -9.35 7.36
N ARG A 85 -6.24 -9.52 8.43
CA ARG A 85 -5.84 -10.25 9.66
C ARG A 85 -6.38 -11.68 9.70
N ASP A 86 -7.29 -12.02 8.81
CA ASP A 86 -7.89 -13.35 8.76
C ASP A 86 -7.00 -14.30 7.96
N ALA A 87 -6.59 -15.39 8.59
CA ALA A 87 -5.70 -16.38 8.00
C ALA A 87 -6.30 -17.07 6.76
N VAL A 88 -7.65 -17.08 6.61
CA VAL A 88 -8.33 -17.67 5.44
C VAL A 88 -7.94 -16.98 4.12
N HIS A 89 -7.45 -15.75 4.19
CA HIS A 89 -7.04 -14.97 3.01
C HIS A 89 -5.59 -15.19 2.59
N TYR A 90 -4.90 -16.18 3.19
CA TYR A 90 -3.51 -16.50 2.92
C TYR A 90 -3.39 -17.97 2.51
N LEU A 91 -3.05 -18.21 1.25
CA LEU A 91 -2.98 -19.55 0.66
C LEU A 91 -1.57 -19.81 0.12
N ALA A 92 -1.21 -21.08 -0.05
CA ALA A 92 0.11 -21.44 -0.56
C ALA A 92 0.29 -21.03 -2.05
N GLY A 93 1.48 -20.56 -2.42
CA GLY A 93 1.88 -20.35 -3.81
C GLY A 93 2.37 -21.62 -4.51
N GLY A 94 2.75 -21.52 -5.79
CA GLY A 94 3.15 -22.68 -6.58
C GLY A 94 4.49 -23.31 -6.21
N GLY A 95 5.40 -22.53 -5.62
CA GLY A 95 6.67 -23.00 -5.08
C GLY A 95 6.56 -23.75 -3.75
N SER A 96 5.36 -23.84 -3.17
CA SER A 96 5.15 -24.52 -1.88
C SER A 96 5.18 -26.06 -1.95
N GLY A 97 5.17 -26.63 -3.16
CA GLY A 97 4.99 -28.06 -3.40
C GLY A 97 3.53 -28.53 -3.43
N THR A 98 2.56 -27.62 -3.25
CA THR A 98 1.13 -27.93 -3.32
C THR A 98 0.66 -28.00 -4.78
N SER A 99 0.34 -29.19 -5.27
CA SER A 99 0.01 -29.41 -6.70
C SER A 99 -1.26 -28.69 -7.20
N ASP A 100 -2.20 -28.34 -6.31
CA ASP A 100 -3.47 -27.68 -6.65
C ASP A 100 -3.53 -26.21 -6.22
N TRP A 101 -2.38 -25.59 -5.93
CA TRP A 101 -2.27 -24.21 -5.43
C TRP A 101 -3.09 -23.20 -6.25
N LEU A 102 -3.01 -23.25 -7.58
CA LEU A 102 -3.70 -22.30 -8.45
C LEU A 102 -5.22 -22.52 -8.39
N ARG A 103 -5.66 -23.77 -8.32
CA ARG A 103 -7.08 -24.10 -8.15
C ARG A 103 -7.60 -23.58 -6.81
N ALA A 104 -6.83 -23.73 -5.74
CA ALA A 104 -7.18 -23.21 -4.41
C ALA A 104 -7.30 -21.68 -4.40
N LEU A 105 -6.33 -20.97 -5.01
CA LEU A 105 -6.39 -19.51 -5.15
C LEU A 105 -7.60 -19.04 -5.97
N LEU A 106 -7.88 -19.70 -7.11
CA LEU A 106 -9.02 -19.36 -7.95
C LEU A 106 -10.35 -19.61 -7.24
N ALA A 107 -10.50 -20.75 -6.57
CA ALA A 107 -11.69 -21.06 -5.78
C ALA A 107 -11.90 -20.03 -4.66
N HIS A 108 -10.82 -19.63 -3.99
CA HIS A 108 -10.89 -18.60 -2.95
C HIS A 108 -11.26 -17.22 -3.51
N ALA A 109 -10.72 -16.83 -4.67
CA ALA A 109 -11.13 -15.62 -5.36
C ALA A 109 -12.62 -15.65 -5.75
N ASP A 110 -13.13 -16.79 -6.22
CA ASP A 110 -14.55 -16.95 -6.55
C ASP A 110 -15.45 -16.84 -5.31
N ARG A 111 -15.00 -17.33 -4.15
CA ARG A 111 -15.71 -17.13 -2.87
C ARG A 111 -15.78 -15.66 -2.47
N ILE A 112 -14.70 -14.90 -2.68
CA ILE A 112 -14.71 -13.44 -2.47
C ILE A 112 -15.71 -12.77 -3.42
N VAL A 113 -15.65 -13.06 -4.72
CA VAL A 113 -16.57 -12.47 -5.71
C VAL A 113 -18.03 -12.80 -5.40
N SER A 114 -18.29 -14.01 -4.89
CA SER A 114 -19.64 -14.46 -4.51
C SER A 114 -20.17 -13.81 -3.23
N GLY A 115 -19.31 -13.08 -2.50
CA GLY A 115 -19.62 -12.43 -1.25
C GLY A 115 -19.66 -13.36 -0.04
N ASP A 116 -19.01 -14.53 -0.11
CA ASP A 116 -18.98 -15.50 1.01
C ASP A 116 -18.40 -14.91 2.30
N TYR A 117 -17.52 -13.91 2.15
CA TYR A 117 -16.85 -13.23 3.26
C TYR A 117 -17.54 -11.92 3.65
N ALA A 118 -18.64 -11.55 2.97
CA ALA A 118 -19.37 -10.34 3.27
C ALA A 118 -20.03 -10.44 4.64
N ARG A 119 -19.83 -9.42 5.49
CA ARG A 119 -20.46 -9.38 6.82
C ARG A 119 -21.96 -9.13 6.66
N ALA A 120 -22.80 -10.00 7.22
CA ALA A 120 -24.24 -9.83 7.28
C ALA A 120 -24.59 -8.59 8.13
N GLY A 121 -25.12 -7.54 7.50
CA GLY A 121 -25.43 -6.30 8.23
C GLY A 121 -26.17 -5.21 7.47
N ALA A 122 -26.38 -5.33 6.15
CA ALA A 122 -27.22 -4.40 5.41
C ALA A 122 -27.91 -5.17 4.28
N GLY A 123 -29.14 -4.75 3.92
CA GLY A 123 -29.80 -5.23 2.71
C GLY A 123 -28.91 -5.05 1.47
N GLU A 124 -29.16 -5.88 0.46
CA GLU A 124 -28.28 -6.19 -0.68
C GLU A 124 -26.89 -6.73 -0.28
N ARG A 125 -26.47 -7.83 -0.91
CA ARG A 125 -25.15 -8.42 -0.65
C ARG A 125 -24.08 -7.37 -0.99
N PRO A 126 -23.16 -7.03 -0.07
CA PRO A 126 -22.07 -6.12 -0.37
C PRO A 126 -21.30 -6.57 -1.60
N SER A 127 -21.07 -5.65 -2.52
CA SER A 127 -20.20 -5.86 -3.66
C SER A 127 -18.74 -5.94 -3.19
N GLU A 128 -18.11 -7.12 -3.34
CA GLU A 128 -16.73 -7.35 -2.92
C GLU A 128 -15.77 -7.29 -4.12
N GLU A 129 -14.74 -6.47 -3.99
CA GLU A 129 -13.63 -6.41 -4.93
C GLU A 129 -12.52 -7.37 -4.44
N VAL A 130 -11.85 -8.08 -5.36
CA VAL A 130 -10.74 -8.99 -4.98
C VAL A 130 -9.40 -8.28 -5.16
N PHE A 131 -8.56 -8.36 -4.13
CA PHE A 131 -7.19 -7.87 -4.16
C PHE A 131 -6.19 -8.99 -3.93
N VAL A 132 -5.05 -8.89 -4.60
CA VAL A 132 -3.91 -9.80 -4.49
C VAL A 132 -2.67 -9.06 -3.99
N GLY A 133 -1.96 -9.65 -3.03
CA GLY A 133 -0.65 -9.17 -2.61
C GLY A 133 0.41 -9.61 -3.62
N VAL A 134 1.15 -8.66 -4.19
CA VAL A 134 2.16 -8.95 -5.23
C VAL A 134 3.36 -9.66 -4.61
N ALA A 135 3.88 -9.13 -3.50
CA ALA A 135 4.95 -9.76 -2.76
C ALA A 135 4.40 -10.87 -1.84
N PRO A 136 5.09 -12.03 -1.76
CA PRO A 136 4.71 -13.13 -0.88
C PRO A 136 4.73 -12.73 0.60
N ARG A 137 4.01 -13.50 1.42
CA ARG A 137 3.90 -13.30 2.87
C ARG A 137 4.51 -14.48 3.62
N THR A 138 5.45 -14.22 4.52
CA THR A 138 6.06 -15.23 5.38
C THR A 138 5.14 -15.71 6.50
N ARG A 139 4.07 -14.96 6.76
CA ARG A 139 3.06 -15.24 7.80
C ARG A 139 1.72 -14.60 7.42
N PRO A 140 0.58 -15.11 7.93
CA PRO A 140 -0.76 -14.68 7.49
C PRO A 140 -1.17 -13.32 8.08
N THR A 141 -0.54 -12.24 7.62
CA THR A 141 -0.87 -10.86 7.98
C THR A 141 -0.54 -9.90 6.84
N GLY A 142 -1.33 -8.84 6.72
CA GLY A 142 -1.15 -7.80 5.70
C GLY A 142 -0.11 -6.76 6.08
N ALA A 143 0.76 -7.07 7.04
CA ALA A 143 1.78 -6.15 7.52
C ALA A 143 3.02 -6.23 6.63
N ARG A 144 3.69 -5.09 6.41
CA ARG A 144 4.90 -4.99 5.58
C ARG A 144 6.11 -5.80 6.08
N ASP A 145 6.11 -6.17 7.36
CA ASP A 145 7.16 -6.98 7.99
C ASP A 145 6.88 -8.49 7.84
N ALA A 146 5.81 -8.87 7.16
CA ALA A 146 5.60 -10.23 6.66
C ALA A 146 6.13 -10.41 5.24
N VAL A 147 6.82 -9.42 4.67
CA VAL A 147 7.44 -9.48 3.35
C VAL A 147 8.94 -9.46 3.51
N ASP A 148 9.59 -10.56 3.16
CA ASP A 148 11.05 -10.70 3.25
C ASP A 148 11.74 -10.38 1.93
N ALA A 149 11.10 -10.70 0.81
CA ALA A 149 11.59 -10.42 -0.54
C ALA A 149 10.44 -10.43 -1.57
N THR A 150 10.72 -9.94 -2.78
CA THR A 150 9.81 -10.04 -3.94
C THR A 150 10.58 -10.32 -5.22
N ARG A 151 10.01 -11.13 -6.12
CA ARG A 151 10.51 -11.30 -7.50
C ARG A 151 9.84 -10.34 -8.49
N TRP A 152 9.08 -9.38 -7.99
CA TRP A 152 8.27 -8.49 -8.79
C TRP A 152 8.41 -7.06 -8.31
N LEU A 153 8.61 -6.13 -9.24
CA LEU A 153 8.27 -4.73 -9.06
C LEU A 153 6.92 -4.46 -9.71
N TRP A 154 6.17 -3.50 -9.19
CA TRP A 154 4.86 -3.17 -9.70
C TRP A 154 4.63 -1.65 -9.72
N LEU A 155 3.60 -1.24 -10.45
CA LEU A 155 3.19 0.16 -10.55
C LEU A 155 1.67 0.23 -10.55
N ASP A 156 1.13 1.30 -9.96
CA ASP A 156 -0.30 1.62 -9.94
C ASP A 156 -0.48 3.05 -10.45
N VAL A 157 -1.08 3.18 -11.64
CA VAL A 157 -1.32 4.45 -12.31
C VAL A 157 -2.80 4.78 -12.20
N ASP A 158 -3.14 5.86 -11.50
CA ASP A 158 -4.53 6.26 -11.25
C ASP A 158 -5.08 7.27 -12.27
N ARG A 159 -4.20 7.85 -13.10
CA ARG A 159 -4.47 9.03 -13.94
C ARG A 159 -4.42 8.70 -15.45
N PRO A 160 -5.57 8.56 -16.13
CA PRO A 160 -5.61 8.22 -17.55
C PRO A 160 -5.04 9.33 -18.46
N ASP A 161 -5.06 10.57 -18.01
CA ASP A 161 -4.57 11.74 -18.73
C ASP A 161 -3.05 11.82 -18.80
N ALA A 162 -2.35 11.07 -17.93
CA ALA A 162 -0.89 10.99 -17.88
C ALA A 162 -0.31 9.71 -18.51
N LEU A 163 -1.14 8.92 -19.20
CA LEU A 163 -0.69 7.63 -19.78
C LEU A 163 0.41 7.79 -20.82
N GLY A 164 0.59 8.95 -21.44
CA GLY A 164 1.68 9.21 -22.38
C GLY A 164 3.06 8.94 -21.78
N SER A 165 3.34 9.46 -20.57
CA SER A 165 4.60 9.21 -19.86
C SER A 165 4.77 7.74 -19.48
N VAL A 166 3.67 7.06 -19.12
CA VAL A 166 3.66 5.63 -18.82
C VAL A 166 4.01 4.80 -20.05
N TRP A 167 3.47 5.14 -21.22
CA TRP A 167 3.79 4.44 -22.46
C TRP A 167 5.24 4.64 -22.90
N SER A 168 5.78 5.85 -22.76
CA SER A 168 7.21 6.10 -23.02
C SER A 168 8.09 5.27 -22.08
N PHE A 169 7.76 5.22 -20.79
CA PHE A 169 8.50 4.41 -19.82
C PHE A 169 8.43 2.92 -20.15
N LEU A 170 7.26 2.40 -20.50
CA LEU A 170 7.05 1.00 -20.88
C LEU A 170 7.69 0.62 -22.22
N ALA A 171 7.92 1.57 -23.13
CA ALA A 171 8.62 1.31 -24.38
C ALA A 171 10.11 1.01 -24.15
N GLU A 172 10.73 1.70 -23.19
CA GLU A 172 12.13 1.45 -22.78
C GLU A 172 12.24 0.26 -21.83
N ARG A 173 11.24 0.08 -20.95
CA ARG A 173 11.19 -0.97 -19.92
C ARG A 173 9.90 -1.78 -20.05
N PRO A 174 9.79 -2.66 -21.07
CA PRO A 174 8.63 -3.52 -21.23
C PRO A 174 8.28 -4.27 -19.95
N CYS A 175 6.98 -4.33 -19.61
CA CYS A 175 6.51 -5.07 -18.44
C CYS A 175 6.03 -6.46 -18.84
N HIS A 176 6.16 -7.43 -17.94
CA HIS A 176 5.69 -8.81 -18.14
C HIS A 176 4.17 -8.91 -18.05
N LEU A 177 3.53 -7.97 -17.36
CA LEU A 177 2.08 -7.94 -17.18
C LEU A 177 1.59 -6.49 -17.10
N LEU A 178 0.61 -6.17 -17.94
CA LEU A 178 -0.10 -4.90 -17.96
C LEU A 178 -1.59 -5.16 -17.77
N ILE A 179 -2.19 -4.53 -16.75
CA ILE A 179 -3.59 -4.72 -16.38
C ILE A 179 -4.31 -3.37 -16.41
N ALA A 180 -5.43 -3.28 -17.11
CA ALA A 180 -6.39 -2.21 -16.89
C ALA A 180 -7.10 -2.47 -15.56
N SER A 181 -7.02 -1.54 -14.61
CA SER A 181 -7.58 -1.71 -13.26
C SER A 181 -9.11 -1.61 -13.21
N GLY A 182 -9.74 -1.32 -14.35
CA GLY A 182 -11.17 -1.07 -14.46
C GLY A 182 -11.63 0.22 -13.77
N GLY A 183 -10.75 1.02 -13.16
CA GLY A 183 -11.12 2.26 -12.47
C GLY A 183 -11.44 3.43 -13.40
N SER A 184 -10.93 4.61 -13.07
CA SER A 184 -10.99 5.82 -13.90
C SER A 184 -10.09 5.78 -15.14
N GLY A 185 -9.71 4.59 -15.63
CA GLY A 185 -8.77 4.43 -16.76
C GLY A 185 -7.31 4.20 -16.35
N GLY A 186 -7.08 3.81 -15.09
CA GLY A 186 -5.76 3.44 -14.57
C GLY A 186 -5.24 2.09 -15.03
N VAL A 187 -3.93 1.90 -14.94
CA VAL A 187 -3.24 0.64 -15.29
C VAL A 187 -2.30 0.20 -14.17
N HIS A 188 -2.11 -1.11 -14.07
CA HIS A 188 -1.03 -1.71 -13.29
C HIS A 188 0.00 -2.31 -14.23
N ALA A 189 1.28 -2.09 -13.94
CA ALA A 189 2.39 -2.74 -14.64
C ALA A 189 3.19 -3.59 -13.65
N TYR A 190 3.73 -4.71 -14.12
CA TYR A 190 4.53 -5.63 -13.31
C TYR A 190 5.78 -6.09 -14.08
N TRP A 191 6.93 -6.02 -13.43
CA TRP A 191 8.22 -6.49 -13.96
C TRP A 191 8.76 -7.61 -13.09
N LYS A 192 9.03 -8.75 -13.73
CA LYS A 192 9.67 -9.91 -13.09
C LYS A 192 11.16 -9.65 -12.94
N LEU A 193 11.71 -10.01 -11.78
CA LEU A 193 13.12 -9.92 -11.48
C LEU A 193 13.78 -11.31 -11.56
N THR A 194 15.02 -11.33 -12.04
CA THR A 194 15.87 -12.53 -12.10
C THR A 194 16.09 -13.08 -10.69
N GLU A 195 16.51 -12.20 -9.77
CA GLU A 195 16.69 -12.51 -8.36
C GLU A 195 15.65 -11.83 -7.48
N PRO A 196 15.23 -12.45 -6.36
CA PRO A 196 14.35 -11.77 -5.41
C PRO A 196 15.04 -10.54 -4.82
N LEU A 197 14.36 -9.41 -4.88
CA LEU A 197 14.78 -8.19 -4.22
C LEU A 197 14.39 -8.27 -2.74
N PRO A 198 15.34 -8.21 -1.79
CA PRO A 198 15.03 -8.35 -0.37
C PRO A 198 14.36 -7.08 0.17
N ALA A 199 13.49 -7.24 1.16
CA ALA A 199 12.83 -6.15 1.86
C ALA A 199 13.80 -5.28 2.67
N HIS A 200 14.91 -5.88 3.09
CA HIS A 200 15.96 -5.26 3.87
C HIS A 200 17.33 -5.67 3.31
N TRP A 201 18.23 -4.72 3.15
CA TRP A 201 19.62 -5.00 2.78
C TRP A 201 20.56 -4.11 3.58
N GLU A 202 21.51 -4.73 4.27
CA GLU A 202 22.61 -4.03 4.95
C GLU A 202 23.76 -3.88 3.97
N ARG A 203 24.07 -2.62 3.64
CA ARG A 203 25.23 -2.28 2.83
C ARG A 203 26.54 -2.57 3.60
N PRO A 204 27.69 -2.70 2.91
CA PRO A 204 28.99 -2.91 3.56
C PRO A 204 29.40 -1.83 4.59
N ASP A 205 28.82 -0.63 4.51
CA ASP A 205 29.01 0.48 5.44
C ASP A 205 28.04 0.44 6.65
N GLY A 206 27.29 -0.65 6.82
CA GLY A 206 26.32 -0.87 7.90
C GLY A 206 25.00 -0.12 7.71
N VAL A 207 24.77 0.49 6.54
CA VAL A 207 23.54 1.23 6.24
C VAL A 207 22.44 0.25 5.83
N GLU A 208 21.40 0.14 6.67
CA GLU A 208 20.20 -0.60 6.31
C GLU A 208 19.38 0.17 5.27
N THR A 209 19.04 -0.52 4.19
CA THR A 209 18.21 -0.01 3.10
C THR A 209 16.94 -0.84 2.97
N GLU A 210 15.93 -0.25 2.31
CA GLU A 210 14.69 -0.91 1.93
C GLU A 210 14.65 -0.99 0.38
N PRO A 211 15.31 -1.99 -0.24
CA PRO A 211 15.50 -2.03 -1.70
C PRO A 211 14.20 -2.07 -2.50
N ILE A 212 13.19 -2.79 -2.01
CA ILE A 212 11.87 -2.89 -2.66
C ILE A 212 11.24 -1.50 -2.74
N GLU A 213 11.07 -0.84 -1.61
CA GLU A 213 10.52 0.51 -1.55
C GLU A 213 11.34 1.47 -2.43
N ARG A 214 12.69 1.44 -2.35
CA ARG A 214 13.56 2.29 -3.17
C ARG A 214 13.28 2.14 -4.66
N ALA A 215 13.22 0.91 -5.15
CA ALA A 215 13.00 0.63 -6.56
C ALA A 215 11.66 1.18 -7.03
N HIS A 216 10.60 0.98 -6.24
CA HIS A 216 9.30 1.57 -6.53
C HIS A 216 9.32 3.10 -6.49
N GLN A 217 10.01 3.71 -5.51
CA GLN A 217 10.10 5.16 -5.44
C GLN A 217 10.81 5.76 -6.65
N ARG A 218 11.85 5.11 -7.16
CA ARG A 218 12.55 5.53 -8.39
C ARG A 218 11.62 5.51 -9.59
N ILE A 219 10.84 4.43 -9.76
CA ILE A 219 9.84 4.33 -10.84
C ILE A 219 8.79 5.44 -10.71
N ILE A 220 8.22 5.61 -9.51
CA ILE A 220 7.19 6.63 -9.23
C ILE A 220 7.76 8.03 -9.49
N HIS A 221 8.98 8.31 -9.03
CA HIS A 221 9.61 9.61 -9.22
C HIS A 221 9.91 9.90 -10.70
N ALA A 222 10.40 8.90 -11.45
CA ALA A 222 10.67 9.04 -12.88
C ALA A 222 9.39 9.30 -13.70
N LEU A 223 8.25 8.77 -13.25
CA LEU A 223 6.95 9.01 -13.90
C LEU A 223 6.26 10.29 -13.45
N GLY A 224 6.57 10.79 -12.25
CA GLY A 224 5.87 11.87 -11.57
C GLY A 224 4.86 11.35 -10.54
N GLU A 225 4.84 11.95 -9.34
CA GLU A 225 3.92 11.57 -8.25
C GLU A 225 2.44 11.88 -8.58
N GLU A 226 2.21 12.76 -9.55
CA GLU A 226 0.90 13.03 -10.12
C GLU A 226 0.41 11.94 -11.06
N VAL A 227 1.28 11.03 -11.52
CA VAL A 227 0.97 9.96 -12.48
C VAL A 227 0.76 8.63 -11.76
N ALA A 228 1.68 8.27 -10.88
CA ALA A 228 1.69 7.02 -10.14
C ALA A 228 1.33 7.22 -8.67
N ASP A 229 0.52 6.32 -8.08
CA ASP A 229 0.18 6.39 -6.65
C ASP A 229 1.45 6.26 -5.79
N PRO A 230 1.85 7.27 -5.01
CA PRO A 230 3.04 7.18 -4.16
C PRO A 230 2.96 6.07 -3.11
N ARG A 231 1.73 5.67 -2.72
CA ARG A 231 1.51 4.55 -1.79
C ARG A 231 1.76 3.19 -2.44
N CYS A 232 1.96 3.12 -3.74
CA CYS A 232 2.30 1.90 -4.46
C CYS A 232 3.69 1.37 -4.06
N ALA A 233 4.57 2.23 -3.52
CA ALA A 233 5.90 1.86 -3.07
C ALA A 233 5.95 0.90 -1.88
N GLU A 234 4.87 0.77 -1.11
CA GLU A 234 4.85 -0.12 0.05
C GLU A 234 4.92 -1.59 -0.38
N ARG A 235 5.93 -2.36 0.07
CA ARG A 235 6.07 -3.78 -0.30
C ARG A 235 4.88 -4.68 0.09
N SER A 236 4.05 -4.23 1.02
CA SER A 236 2.80 -4.92 1.41
C SER A 236 1.61 -4.60 0.51
N ARG A 237 1.81 -3.82 -0.56
CA ARG A 237 0.76 -3.32 -1.45
C ARG A 237 -0.09 -4.45 -2.01
N LEU A 238 -1.37 -4.14 -2.07
CA LEU A 238 -2.40 -4.95 -2.68
C LEU A 238 -2.78 -4.34 -4.03
N MET A 239 -2.91 -5.19 -5.03
CA MET A 239 -3.33 -4.82 -6.37
C MET A 239 -4.63 -5.52 -6.71
N ARG A 240 -5.45 -4.89 -7.54
CA ARG A 240 -6.71 -5.51 -8.00
C ARG A 240 -6.42 -6.78 -8.81
N LEU A 241 -7.23 -7.81 -8.59
CA LEU A 241 -7.17 -9.04 -9.38
C LEU A 241 -7.90 -8.86 -10.72
N ALA A 242 -7.21 -9.09 -11.84
CA ALA A 242 -7.77 -9.12 -13.18
C ALA A 242 -8.83 -10.21 -13.31
N GLY A 243 -9.83 -9.99 -14.15
CA GLY A 243 -11.01 -10.83 -14.22
C GLY A 243 -11.96 -10.64 -13.04
N THR A 244 -11.93 -9.47 -12.38
CA THR A 244 -12.91 -9.08 -11.35
C THR A 244 -13.46 -7.69 -11.63
N ILE A 245 -14.65 -7.39 -11.10
CA ILE A 245 -15.32 -6.10 -11.33
C ILE A 245 -14.75 -5.05 -10.37
N ASN A 246 -14.46 -3.87 -10.91
CA ASN A 246 -14.26 -2.67 -10.12
C ASN A 246 -15.61 -2.04 -9.82
N HIS A 247 -16.08 -2.15 -8.59
CA HIS A 247 -17.41 -1.67 -8.21
C HIS A 247 -17.51 -0.13 -8.14
N LYS A 248 -16.40 0.60 -8.22
CA LYS A 248 -16.43 2.06 -8.41
C LYS A 248 -17.01 2.46 -9.78
N SER A 249 -16.69 1.68 -10.82
CA SER A 249 -17.00 2.01 -12.22
C SER A 249 -17.93 1.00 -12.90
N GLY A 250 -18.13 -0.17 -12.30
CA GLY A 250 -18.80 -1.33 -12.91
C GLY A 250 -17.97 -2.03 -14.00
N ARG A 251 -16.72 -1.63 -14.23
CA ARG A 251 -15.87 -2.19 -15.29
C ARG A 251 -15.00 -3.33 -14.78
N TRP A 252 -14.70 -4.28 -15.68
CA TRP A 252 -13.76 -5.36 -15.40
C TRP A 252 -12.32 -4.85 -15.36
N ALA A 253 -11.60 -5.23 -14.30
CA ALA A 253 -10.15 -5.27 -14.36
C ALA A 253 -9.73 -6.40 -15.30
N HIS A 254 -8.82 -6.16 -16.22
CA HIS A 254 -8.42 -7.17 -17.19
C HIS A 254 -6.99 -6.95 -17.68
N ILE A 255 -6.39 -8.04 -18.17
CA ILE A 255 -5.05 -8.03 -18.74
C ILE A 255 -5.13 -7.35 -20.09
N LEU A 256 -4.38 -6.28 -20.28
CA LEU A 256 -4.16 -5.67 -21.59
C LEU A 256 -3.09 -6.46 -22.33
N GLU A 257 -1.98 -6.73 -21.65
CA GLU A 257 -0.83 -7.44 -22.18
C GLU A 257 -0.22 -8.35 -21.12
N ALA A 258 0.15 -9.57 -21.51
CA ALA A 258 0.99 -10.45 -20.73
C ALA A 258 2.10 -11.03 -21.63
N ASP A 259 3.33 -10.92 -21.18
CA ASP A 259 4.50 -11.33 -21.93
C ASP A 259 5.29 -12.39 -21.16
N LEU A 260 4.98 -13.65 -21.45
CA LEU A 260 5.61 -14.81 -20.82
C LEU A 260 6.97 -15.13 -21.44
N ALA A 261 7.31 -14.56 -22.60
CA ALA A 261 8.62 -14.72 -23.24
C ALA A 261 9.59 -13.58 -22.92
N LEU A 262 9.15 -12.54 -22.19
CA LEU A 262 10.03 -11.49 -21.74
C LEU A 262 10.96 -12.03 -20.64
N GLU A 263 12.26 -11.91 -20.86
CA GLU A 263 13.25 -12.29 -19.85
C GLU A 263 13.07 -11.47 -18.56
N PRO A 264 13.29 -12.07 -17.38
CA PRO A 264 13.31 -11.31 -16.13
C PRO A 264 14.42 -10.24 -16.14
N TYR A 265 14.19 -9.16 -15.40
CA TYR A 265 15.15 -8.07 -15.25
C TYR A 265 16.13 -8.33 -14.11
N ASP A 266 17.39 -7.92 -14.29
CA ASP A 266 18.18 -7.51 -13.13
C ASP A 266 17.58 -6.21 -12.56
N ALA A 267 17.54 -6.09 -11.23
CA ALA A 267 16.96 -4.91 -10.60
C ALA A 267 17.74 -3.63 -10.95
N GLU A 268 19.06 -3.71 -11.09
CA GLU A 268 19.90 -2.59 -11.49
C GLU A 268 19.64 -2.20 -12.95
N ASP A 269 19.44 -3.17 -13.85
CA ASP A 269 19.11 -2.87 -15.25
C ASP A 269 17.74 -2.19 -15.39
N LEU A 270 16.78 -2.53 -14.52
CA LEU A 270 15.43 -1.97 -14.58
C LEU A 270 15.32 -0.57 -13.97
N VAL A 271 15.97 -0.33 -12.83
CA VAL A 271 15.80 0.92 -12.04
C VAL A 271 17.12 1.59 -11.62
N GLY A 272 18.28 1.06 -11.99
CA GLY A 272 19.59 1.54 -11.56
C GLY A 272 19.91 2.96 -12.05
N ASP A 273 19.53 3.25 -13.30
CA ASP A 273 19.72 4.54 -13.97
C ASP A 273 18.67 5.61 -13.57
N LEU A 274 17.60 5.21 -12.88
CA LEU A 274 16.56 6.11 -12.44
C LEU A 274 16.98 6.90 -11.19
N PRO A 275 16.66 8.21 -11.12
CA PRO A 275 16.99 9.04 -9.96
C PRO A 275 16.22 8.59 -8.70
N ASP A 276 16.90 8.62 -7.56
CA ASP A 276 16.24 8.48 -6.26
C ASP A 276 15.31 9.69 -6.01
N SER A 277 14.13 9.45 -5.41
CA SER A 277 13.18 10.53 -5.11
C SER A 277 13.78 11.56 -4.12
N PRO A 278 13.57 12.87 -4.31
CA PRO A 278 13.99 13.89 -3.36
C PRO A 278 13.40 13.63 -1.96
N GLY A 279 14.25 13.34 -0.98
CA GLY A 279 13.82 12.97 0.37
C GLY A 279 13.84 11.46 0.64
N TRP A 280 14.15 10.63 -0.36
CA TRP A 280 14.71 9.30 -0.13
C TRP A 280 16.12 9.45 0.43
N THR A 281 16.19 9.81 1.70
CA THR A 281 17.35 9.47 2.49
C THR A 281 17.27 7.96 2.65
N SER A 282 18.07 7.20 1.87
CA SER A 282 18.51 5.87 2.30
C SER A 282 18.81 6.04 3.76
N LYS A 283 18.01 5.44 4.65
CA LYS A 283 18.10 5.69 6.09
C LYS A 283 19.59 5.61 6.36
N PRO A 284 20.31 6.73 6.65
CA PRO A 284 21.65 6.57 7.21
C PRO A 284 21.41 5.60 8.33
N PRO A 285 22.33 4.63 8.56
CA PRO A 285 22.04 3.55 9.47
C PRO A 285 21.30 4.23 10.60
N THR A 286 20.07 3.78 10.90
CA THR A 286 19.78 3.78 12.31
C THR A 286 20.97 3.00 12.77
N ARG A 287 22.03 3.73 13.23
CA ARG A 287 23.03 3.17 14.09
C ARG A 287 22.11 2.37 14.95
N ALA A 288 22.19 1.06 14.83
CA ALA A 288 21.96 0.26 15.99
C ALA A 288 22.75 1.06 17.00
N THR A 289 22.04 1.83 17.83
CA THR A 289 22.64 2.41 19.00
C THR A 289 22.80 1.18 19.91
N GLY A 290 23.66 0.24 19.47
CA GLY A 290 24.82 -0.22 20.18
C GLY A 290 25.94 0.81 20.04
N ASP A 291 25.61 2.07 20.21
CA ASP A 291 26.09 2.73 21.41
C ASP A 291 24.93 2.50 22.40
N GLY A 292 25.05 1.78 23.50
CA GLY A 292 26.09 2.12 24.47
C GLY A 292 25.98 3.56 24.99
N SER A 293 25.14 4.41 24.37
CA SER A 293 24.71 5.67 24.92
C SER A 293 23.73 5.20 25.96
N GLY A 294 24.24 4.96 27.16
CA GLY A 294 23.46 4.91 28.38
C GLY A 294 22.75 6.24 28.56
N ASP A 295 21.85 6.57 27.63
CA ASP A 295 20.88 7.64 27.74
C ASP A 295 19.62 6.98 28.28
N PRO A 296 19.55 6.79 29.62
CA PRO A 296 18.49 6.04 30.27
C PRO A 296 17.10 6.62 29.96
N TYR A 297 17.01 7.89 29.55
CA TYR A 297 15.75 8.52 29.19
C TYR A 297 15.09 7.90 27.96
N LYS A 298 15.88 7.42 26.99
CA LYS A 298 15.34 6.77 25.78
C LYS A 298 14.79 5.37 26.03
N GLN A 299 15.07 4.79 27.21
CA GLN A 299 14.55 3.48 27.61
C GLN A 299 13.20 3.57 28.32
N ILE A 300 12.74 4.78 28.64
CA ILE A 300 11.45 4.99 29.29
C ILE A 300 10.32 4.69 28.29
N PRO A 301 9.37 3.80 28.61
CA PRO A 301 8.24 3.50 27.75
C PRO A 301 7.35 4.73 27.47
N PRO A 302 6.72 4.82 26.29
CA PRO A 302 5.86 5.94 25.94
C PRO A 302 4.72 6.24 26.92
N PRO A 303 4.00 5.25 27.49
CA PRO A 303 2.97 5.53 28.48
C PRO A 303 3.51 6.27 29.71
N GLU A 304 4.74 5.94 30.11
CA GLU A 304 5.38 6.52 31.28
C GLU A 304 5.83 7.95 31.03
N TYR A 305 6.51 8.22 29.91
CA TYR A 305 6.91 9.60 29.63
C TYR A 305 5.74 10.50 29.20
N PHE A 306 4.64 9.97 28.64
CA PHE A 306 3.42 10.74 28.40
C PHE A 306 2.78 11.21 29.70
N LYS A 307 2.72 10.31 30.70
CA LYS A 307 2.23 10.66 32.03
C LYS A 307 3.09 11.73 32.68
N ARG A 308 4.41 11.58 32.63
CA ARG A 308 5.36 12.52 33.26
C ARG A 308 5.41 13.87 32.54
N LEU A 309 5.49 13.89 31.21
CA LEU A 309 5.71 15.12 30.44
C LEU A 309 4.41 15.86 30.10
N ALA A 310 3.35 15.13 29.71
CA ALA A 310 2.09 15.72 29.25
C ALA A 310 0.97 15.62 30.28
N GLY A 311 1.17 14.92 31.41
CA GLY A 311 0.12 14.69 32.41
C GLY A 311 -0.99 13.75 31.91
N LEU A 312 -0.74 12.95 30.88
CA LEU A 312 -1.74 12.09 30.24
C LEU A 312 -1.54 10.63 30.62
N ASP A 313 -2.57 10.01 31.21
CA ASP A 313 -2.64 8.55 31.35
C ASP A 313 -3.03 7.91 30.03
N VAL A 314 -2.17 7.03 29.52
CA VAL A 314 -2.36 6.35 28.23
C VAL A 314 -3.21 5.08 28.44
N PRO A 315 -4.39 4.95 27.81
CA PRO A 315 -5.23 3.76 27.97
C PRO A 315 -4.59 2.55 27.28
N ARG A 316 -5.07 1.32 27.58
CA ARG A 316 -4.57 0.08 26.95
C ARG A 316 -4.62 0.10 25.42
N GLY A 317 -5.59 0.82 24.83
CA GLY A 317 -5.69 1.01 23.39
C GLY A 317 -4.62 1.93 22.79
N GLY A 318 -3.85 2.64 23.62
CA GLY A 318 -2.74 3.51 23.23
C GLY A 318 -3.16 4.76 22.48
N LEU A 319 -4.44 5.17 22.54
CA LEU A 319 -4.93 6.35 21.82
C LEU A 319 -5.32 7.44 22.82
N VAL A 320 -4.71 8.63 22.69
CA VAL A 320 -4.96 9.79 23.55
C VAL A 320 -5.19 11.04 22.70
N SER A 321 -5.77 12.09 23.29
CA SER A 321 -5.77 13.41 22.68
C SER A 321 -4.33 13.92 22.58
N CYS A 322 -3.98 14.45 21.41
CA CYS A 322 -2.66 14.97 21.12
C CYS A 322 -2.31 16.12 22.07
N PRO A 323 -1.17 16.06 22.79
CA PRO A 323 -0.80 17.08 23.76
C PRO A 323 -0.07 18.29 23.14
N VAL A 324 0.08 18.33 21.81
CA VAL A 324 0.77 19.45 21.13
C VAL A 324 -0.05 20.74 21.30
N PRO A 325 0.48 21.81 21.92
CA PRO A 325 -0.30 23.00 22.26
C PRO A 325 -0.95 23.70 21.05
N GLN A 326 -0.30 23.63 19.88
CA GLN A 326 -0.80 24.23 18.64
C GLN A 326 -1.89 23.39 17.95
N HIS A 327 -2.16 22.19 18.46
CA HIS A 327 -3.18 21.29 17.92
C HIS A 327 -4.32 21.11 18.92
N ARG A 328 -5.45 21.78 18.67
CA ARG A 328 -6.66 21.61 19.48
C ARG A 328 -7.36 20.30 19.12
N ASP A 329 -6.96 19.23 19.78
CA ASP A 329 -7.45 17.89 19.49
C ASP A 329 -8.80 17.61 20.14
N ARG A 330 -9.88 17.64 19.33
CA ARG A 330 -11.25 17.36 19.82
C ARG A 330 -11.53 15.87 19.99
N HIS A 331 -10.77 15.00 19.31
CA HIS A 331 -10.92 13.56 19.35
C HIS A 331 -9.55 12.91 19.48
N PRO A 332 -9.37 11.85 20.28
CA PRO A 332 -8.08 11.19 20.43
C PRO A 332 -7.43 10.83 19.09
N SER A 333 -6.37 11.55 18.71
CA SER A 333 -5.67 11.36 17.42
C SER A 333 -4.23 10.88 17.59
N CYS A 334 -3.72 10.81 18.83
CA CYS A 334 -2.34 10.47 19.13
C CYS A 334 -2.22 8.99 19.55
N LYS A 335 -1.56 8.19 18.72
CA LYS A 335 -1.21 6.80 18.99
C LYS A 335 0.12 6.75 19.74
N VAL A 336 0.12 6.08 20.88
CA VAL A 336 1.25 5.91 21.79
C VAL A 336 1.60 4.42 21.85
N GLY A 337 2.86 4.09 21.57
CA GLY A 337 3.38 2.73 21.67
C GLY A 337 3.46 2.25 23.11
N THR A 338 3.61 0.95 23.33
CA THR A 338 3.78 0.35 24.66
C THR A 338 5.25 0.20 25.04
N LEU A 339 6.15 0.09 24.07
CA LEU A 339 7.59 -0.08 24.27
C LEU A 339 8.37 1.17 23.82
N ALA A 340 9.50 1.45 24.48
CA ALA A 340 10.37 2.60 24.17
C ALA A 340 10.69 2.74 22.67
N LYS A 341 10.99 1.62 22.00
CA LYS A 341 11.29 1.57 20.56
C LYS A 341 10.14 1.95 19.62
N GLN A 342 8.90 1.99 20.11
CA GLN A 342 7.72 2.26 19.28
C GLN A 342 7.36 3.74 19.20
N GLY A 343 7.75 4.55 20.20
CA GLY A 343 7.47 5.98 20.23
C GLY A 343 5.98 6.33 20.23
N TRP A 344 5.64 7.47 19.63
CA TRP A 344 4.27 7.97 19.51
C TRP A 344 4.06 8.73 18.19
N CYS A 345 2.82 8.87 17.74
CA CYS A 345 2.45 9.61 16.53
C CYS A 345 1.03 10.19 16.62
N CYS A 346 0.89 11.47 16.32
CA CYS A 346 -0.39 12.12 16.06
C CYS A 346 -0.80 11.91 14.59
N HIS A 347 -1.97 11.31 14.38
CA HIS A 347 -2.55 11.04 13.06
C HIS A 347 -3.38 12.19 12.49
N SER A 348 -3.55 13.29 13.24
CA SER A 348 -4.23 14.47 12.72
C SER A 348 -3.43 15.10 11.59
N ALA A 349 -4.11 15.37 10.47
CA ALA A 349 -3.53 15.96 9.26
C ALA A 349 -2.90 17.35 9.51
N SER A 350 -3.38 18.09 10.53
CA SER A 350 -2.84 19.41 10.89
C SER A 350 -1.68 19.37 11.87
N CYS A 351 -1.27 18.18 12.35
CA CYS A 351 -0.22 18.05 13.37
C CYS A 351 0.91 17.12 12.92
N GLY A 352 0.62 15.83 12.67
CA GLY A 352 1.60 14.84 12.22
C GLY A 352 2.79 14.55 13.16
N ALA A 353 2.84 15.20 14.33
CA ALA A 353 3.95 15.11 15.28
C ALA A 353 4.16 13.70 15.79
N ARG A 354 5.42 13.27 15.86
CA ARG A 354 5.79 11.90 16.22
C ARG A 354 7.23 11.84 16.73
N GLY A 355 7.57 10.76 17.43
CA GLY A 355 8.96 10.48 17.82
C GLY A 355 9.07 9.78 19.16
N ALA A 356 10.16 10.05 19.87
CA ALA A 356 10.47 9.51 21.19
C ALA A 356 10.25 10.56 22.30
N ILE A 357 10.81 10.31 23.48
CA ILE A 357 10.66 11.15 24.67
C ILE A 357 11.07 12.61 24.45
N TYR A 358 12.18 12.86 23.74
CA TYR A 358 12.67 14.22 23.48
C TYR A 358 11.82 14.95 22.45
N ASP A 359 11.25 14.24 21.48
CA ASP A 359 10.30 14.82 20.54
C ASP A 359 9.04 15.29 21.27
N LEU A 360 8.51 14.48 22.19
CA LEU A 360 7.38 14.89 23.03
C LEU A 360 7.73 16.12 23.88
N ALA A 361 8.87 16.08 24.56
CA ALA A 361 9.30 17.20 25.40
C ALA A 361 9.48 18.48 24.57
N SER A 362 10.05 18.38 23.37
CA SER A 362 10.24 19.51 22.46
C SER A 362 8.90 20.11 22.02
N VAL A 363 7.94 19.31 21.56
CA VAL A 363 6.65 19.85 21.08
C VAL A 363 5.82 20.48 22.20
N LEU A 364 5.91 19.95 23.42
CA LEU A 364 5.24 20.51 24.60
C LEU A 364 5.74 21.91 24.96
N ILE A 365 7.01 22.19 24.67
CA ILE A 365 7.62 23.53 24.88
C ILE A 365 7.63 24.38 23.59
N GLY A 366 6.86 23.99 22.56
CA GLY A 366 6.74 24.73 21.30
C GLY A 366 7.93 24.58 20.35
N GLY A 367 8.78 23.58 20.55
CA GLY A 367 9.93 23.28 19.70
C GLY A 367 9.63 22.33 18.53
N PRO A 368 10.61 22.15 17.62
CA PRO A 368 10.53 21.23 16.49
C PRO A 368 10.61 19.76 16.93
N TRP A 369 10.25 18.82 16.06
CA TRP A 369 10.33 17.37 16.32
C TRP A 369 10.95 16.62 15.15
N GLY A 370 11.28 15.34 15.37
CA GLY A 370 11.84 14.47 14.35
C GLY A 370 13.21 14.98 13.86
N PRO A 371 13.46 14.98 12.54
CA PRO A 371 14.74 15.40 11.99
C PRO A 371 15.14 16.84 12.32
N GLN A 372 14.16 17.71 12.61
CA GLN A 372 14.38 19.13 12.92
C GLN A 372 14.78 19.36 14.39
N LEU A 373 14.63 18.36 15.26
CA LEU A 373 15.03 18.44 16.66
C LEU A 373 16.54 18.25 16.83
N ARG A 374 17.29 19.33 16.65
CA ARG A 374 18.77 19.34 16.74
C ARG A 374 19.30 20.55 17.48
N GLY A 375 20.58 20.51 17.85
CA GLY A 375 21.31 21.64 18.44
C GLY A 375 20.62 22.22 19.67
N ALA A 376 20.42 23.54 19.68
CA ALA A 376 19.80 24.24 20.80
C ALA A 376 18.38 23.76 21.13
N ALA A 377 17.60 23.33 20.12
CA ALA A 377 16.26 22.78 20.36
C ALA A 377 16.32 21.46 21.12
N PHE A 378 17.24 20.57 20.72
CA PHE A 378 17.45 19.30 21.43
C PHE A 378 17.96 19.53 22.86
N ALA A 379 18.89 20.46 23.06
CA ALA A 379 19.39 20.81 24.40
C ALA A 379 18.26 21.27 25.34
N ARG A 380 17.33 22.10 24.85
CA ARG A 380 16.14 22.53 25.61
C ARG A 380 15.20 21.37 25.92
N ALA A 381 14.90 20.52 24.93
CA ALA A 381 14.07 19.34 25.12
C ALA A 381 14.67 18.38 26.15
N ARG A 382 15.99 18.13 26.07
CA ARG A 382 16.70 17.30 27.04
C ARG A 382 16.69 17.89 28.45
N ALA A 383 16.95 19.19 28.59
CA ALA A 383 16.86 19.88 29.88
C ALA A 383 15.43 19.78 30.48
N HIS A 384 14.41 19.88 29.64
CA HIS A 384 13.02 19.70 30.06
C HIS A 384 12.75 18.27 30.55
N VAL A 385 13.20 17.24 29.82
CA VAL A 385 13.09 15.84 30.27
C VAL A 385 13.80 15.63 31.60
N ILE A 386 15.04 16.09 31.76
CA ILE A 386 15.80 15.95 33.02
C ILE A 386 15.06 16.63 34.18
N ARG A 387 14.48 17.80 33.94
CA ARG A 387 13.71 18.55 34.95
C ARG A 387 12.45 17.80 35.41
N VAL A 388 11.76 17.13 34.49
CA VAL A 388 10.46 16.48 34.76
C VAL A 388 10.63 15.02 35.23
N VAL A 389 11.54 14.29 34.59
CA VAL A 389 11.77 12.85 34.87
C VAL A 389 12.76 12.66 36.01
N GLY A 390 13.61 13.65 36.29
CA GLY A 390 14.73 13.56 37.23
C GLY A 390 16.03 13.13 36.55
N ARG A 391 17.18 13.37 37.19
CA ARG A 391 18.49 12.88 36.70
C ARG A 391 18.55 11.36 36.83
N LEU A 392 18.74 10.66 35.72
CA LEU A 392 18.99 9.22 35.67
C LEU A 392 20.52 8.98 35.58
N PRO A 393 21.03 7.86 36.12
CA PRO A 393 22.45 7.56 36.20
C PRO A 393 23.13 7.42 34.84
#